data_AF-A0A2G2A7X8-F1
#
_entry.id   AF-A0A2G2A7X8-F1
#
_cell.length_a   1.000
_cell.length_b   1.000
_cell.length_c   1.000
_cell.angle_alpha   90.00
_cell.angle_beta   90.00
_cell.angle_gamma   90.00
#
_symmetry.space_group_name_H-M   'P 1'
#
loop_
_entity.id
_entity.type
_entity.pdbx_description
1 polymer ?
#
loop_
_entity_poly.entity_id
_entity_poly.type
_entity_poly.pdbx_seq_one_letter_code
_entity_poly.pdbx_strand_id
1 'polypeptide(L)' 'MKRLLSLMSAVLISLVSFTTVQAADSKKPIRIPTHNWSSQVVMAYVIGGIFESMGNNVEYVPADSQAV' A
#
# COMPACT_ATOMS: atom_id res chain seq x y z
N MET A 1 29.11 27.35 26.17
CA MET A 1 28.05 27.63 25.18
C MET A 1 28.06 26.67 24.00
N LYS A 2 29.14 26.56 23.20
CA LYS A 2 29.19 25.68 22.00
C LYS A 2 28.90 24.19 22.27
N ARG A 3 29.37 23.63 23.40
CA ARG A 3 29.10 22.22 23.78
C ARG A 3 27.67 21.98 24.25
N LEU A 4 27.05 22.97 24.91
CA LEU A 4 25.65 22.89 25.33
C LEU A 4 24.73 22.93 24.11
N LEU A 5 25.05 23.78 23.13
CA LEU A 5 24.36 23.85 21.86
C LEU A 5 24.48 22.54 21.08
N SER A 6 25.68 21.94 21.05
CA SER A 6 25.92 20.63 20.42
C SER A 6 25.11 19.49 21.06
N LEU A 7 24.96 19.50 22.40
CA LEU A 7 24.17 18.50 23.12
C LEU A 7 22.68 18.67 22.85
N MET A 8 22.17 19.91 22.81
CA MET A 8 20.79 20.18 22.42
C MET A 8 20.49 19.73 20.99
N SER A 9 21.41 19.97 20.05
CA SER A 9 21.27 19.48 18.67
C SER A 9 21.26 17.96 18.59
N ALA A 10 22.11 17.27 19.36
CA ALA A 10 22.15 15.80 19.39
C ALA A 10 20.85 15.19 19.94
N VAL A 11 20.23 15.84 20.95
CA VAL A 11 18.92 15.43 21.48
C VAL A 11 17.80 15.64 20.47
N LEU A 12 17.81 16.76 19.73
CA LEU A 12 16.81 16.99 18.67
C LEU A 12 16.92 15.97 17.54
N ILE A 13 18.14 15.62 17.13
CA ILE A 13 18.35 14.61 16.09
C ILE A 13 17.93 13.22 16.56
N SER A 14 18.22 12.84 17.81
CA SER A 14 17.81 11.54 18.34
C SER A 14 16.28 11.41 18.43
N LEU A 15 15.57 12.47 18.81
CA LEU A 15 14.09 12.46 18.89
C LEU A 15 13.42 12.28 17.52
N VAL A 16 14.00 12.83 16.45
CA VAL A 16 13.47 12.68 15.09
C VAL A 16 13.88 11.34 14.46
N SER A 17 14.98 10.74 14.92
CA SER A 17 15.50 9.47 14.37
C SER A 17 14.60 8.26 14.63
N PHE A 18 13.64 8.35 15.56
CA PHE A 18 12.69 7.28 15.88
C PHE A 18 11.34 7.40 15.17
N THR A 19 11.08 8.46 14.41
CA THR A 19 9.83 8.57 13.66
C THR A 19 9.96 7.82 12.34
N THR A 20 9.51 6.57 12.30
CA THR A 20 9.29 5.86 11.04
C THR A 20 8.12 6.54 10.33
N VAL A 21 8.40 7.30 9.27
CA VAL A 21 7.36 7.81 8.37
C VAL A 21 6.85 6.62 7.56
N GLN A 22 5.84 5.93 8.06
CA GLN A 22 5.11 4.97 7.24
C GLN A 22 4.20 5.76 6.31
N ALA A 23 4.33 5.52 5.01
CA ALA A 23 3.40 6.10 4.03
C ALA A 23 2.00 5.55 4.33
N ALA A 24 1.01 6.44 4.35
CA ALA A 24 -0.38 6.01 4.43
C ALA A 24 -0.75 5.25 3.15
N ASP A 25 -1.57 4.20 3.31
CA ASP A 25 -2.09 3.46 2.16
C ASP A 25 -2.94 4.36 1.25
N SER A 26 -2.92 4.04 -0.03
CA SER A 26 -3.75 4.73 -1.03
C SER A 26 -5.22 4.56 -0.70
N LYS A 27 -5.99 5.66 -0.76
CA LYS A 27 -7.46 5.62 -0.66
C LYS A 27 -8.15 5.09 -1.93
N LYS A 28 -7.39 4.84 -3.01
CA LYS A 28 -7.93 4.28 -4.27
C LYS A 28 -8.22 2.79 -4.11
N PRO A 29 -9.21 2.24 -4.83
CA PRO A 29 -9.47 0.80 -4.81
C PRO A 29 -8.29 0.01 -5.39
N ILE A 30 -8.15 -1.23 -4.94
CA ILE A 30 -7.28 -2.23 -5.55
C ILE A 30 -7.92 -2.62 -6.88
N ARG A 31 -7.24 -2.32 -7.99
CA ARG A 31 -7.75 -2.59 -9.34
C ARG A 31 -7.26 -3.96 -9.81
N ILE A 32 -8.14 -4.94 -9.87
CA ILE A 32 -7.84 -6.32 -10.29
C ILE A 32 -8.24 -6.47 -11.76
N PRO A 33 -7.30 -6.74 -12.68
CA PRO A 33 -7.63 -7.00 -14.07
C PRO A 33 -8.36 -8.33 -14.23
N THR A 34 -9.38 -8.36 -15.09
CA THR A 34 -10.10 -9.58 -15.47
C THR A 34 -9.99 -9.81 -16.97
N HIS A 35 -9.53 -10.99 -17.35
CA HIS A 35 -9.55 -11.51 -18.72
C HIS A 35 -10.81 -12.37 -18.92
N ASN A 36 -10.95 -13.00 -20.09
CA ASN A 36 -12.11 -13.86 -20.41
C ASN A 36 -11.90 -15.36 -20.10
N TRP A 37 -10.84 -15.72 -19.36
CA TRP A 37 -10.59 -17.09 -18.94
C TRP A 37 -11.28 -17.37 -17.61
N SER A 38 -12.20 -18.35 -17.57
CA SER A 38 -13.02 -18.59 -16.38
C SER A 38 -12.19 -18.84 -15.10
N SER A 39 -11.07 -19.54 -15.20
CA SER A 39 -10.17 -19.78 -14.06
C SER A 39 -9.56 -18.49 -13.52
N GLN A 40 -9.16 -17.59 -14.41
CA GLN A 40 -8.60 -16.29 -14.03
C GLN A 40 -9.67 -15.42 -13.38
N VAL A 41 -10.89 -15.39 -13.93
CA VAL A 41 -12.01 -14.64 -13.38
C VAL A 41 -12.36 -15.14 -11.98
N VAL A 42 -12.48 -16.45 -11.79
CA VAL A 42 -12.76 -17.03 -10.46
C VAL A 42 -11.67 -16.66 -9.46
N MET A 43 -10.40 -16.75 -9.85
CA MET A 43 -9.29 -16.38 -8.97
C MET A 43 -9.30 -14.88 -8.63
N ALA A 44 -9.63 -14.01 -9.60
CA ALA A 44 -9.76 -12.57 -9.37
C ALA A 44 -10.80 -12.28 -8.27
N TYR A 45 -11.96 -12.93 -8.31
CA TYR A 45 -13.00 -12.77 -7.28
C TYR A 45 -12.61 -13.37 -5.93
N VAL A 46 -11.88 -14.48 -5.90
CA VAL A 46 -11.37 -15.05 -4.63
C VAL A 46 -10.41 -14.07 -3.95
N ILE A 47 -9.43 -13.55 -4.69
CA ILE A 47 -8.45 -12.59 -4.16
C ILE A 47 -9.12 -11.28 -3.79
N GLY A 48 -10.03 -10.79 -4.62
CA GLY A 48 -10.80 -9.58 -4.32
C GLY A 48 -11.62 -9.71 -3.05
N GLY A 49 -12.31 -10.84 -2.85
CA GLY A 49 -13.04 -11.13 -1.62
C GLY A 49 -12.15 -11.18 -0.38
N ILE A 50 -10.91 -11.68 -0.50
CA ILE A 50 -9.93 -11.63 0.60
C ILE A 50 -9.61 -10.17 0.95
N PHE A 51 -9.33 -9.32 -0.04
CA PHE A 51 -9.03 -7.90 0.21
C PHE A 51 -10.21 -7.14 0.81
N GLU A 52 -11.42 -7.39 0.33
CA GLU A 52 -12.65 -6.84 0.90
C GLU A 52 -12.84 -7.28 2.35
N SER A 53 -12.56 -8.56 2.67
CA SER A 53 -12.62 -9.07 4.05
C SER A 53 -11.60 -8.39 4.99
N MET A 54 -10.51 -7.85 4.43
CA MET A 54 -9.51 -7.06 5.15
C MET A 54 -9.89 -5.57 5.26
N GLY A 55 -11.04 -5.16 4.73
CA GLY A 55 -11.53 -3.78 4.75
C GLY A 55 -11.07 -2.90 3.60
N ASN A 56 -10.49 -3.48 2.54
CA ASN A 56 -10.08 -2.74 1.34
C ASN A 56 -11.24 -2.59 0.35
N ASN A 57 -11.14 -1.59 -0.53
CA ASN A 57 -12.02 -1.46 -1.69
C ASN A 57 -11.38 -2.15 -2.91
N VAL A 58 -12.17 -2.89 -3.69
CA VAL A 58 -11.71 -3.59 -4.89
C VAL A 58 -12.52 -3.14 -6.11
N GLU A 59 -11.85 -2.97 -7.26
CA GLU A 59 -12.46 -2.68 -8.56
C GLU A 59 -11.99 -3.74 -9.58
N TYR A 60 -12.92 -4.45 -10.22
CA TYR A 60 -12.60 -5.40 -11.29
C TYR A 60 -12.61 -4.69 -12.65
N VAL A 61 -11.51 -4.79 -13.38
CA VAL A 61 -11.28 -3.99 -14.60
C VAL A 61 -11.04 -4.93 -15.78
N PRO A 62 -11.81 -4.82 -16.87
CA PRO A 62 -11.54 -5.60 -18.07
C PRO A 62 -10.14 -5.32 -18.62
N ALA A 63 -9.39 -6.38 -18.92
CA ALA A 63 -8.08 -6.32 -19.54
C ALA A 63 -8.05 -7.15 -20.83
N ASP A 64 -7.27 -6.70 -21.81
CA ASP A 64 -7.10 -7.42 -23.08
C ASP A 64 -6.59 -8.84 -22.81
N SER A 65 -7.38 -9.83 -23.22
CA SER A 65 -7.06 -11.24 -23.00
C SER A 65 -6.03 -11.79 -24.00
N GLN A 66 -5.68 -11.01 -25.03
CA GLN A 66 -4.66 -11.35 -26.03
C GLN A 66 -3.29 -10.73 -25.72
N ALA A 67 -3.21 -9.83 -24.73
CA ALA A 67 -2.00 -9.14 -24.32
C ALA A 67 -1.39 -9.73 -23.03
N VAL A 68 -1.61 -11.02 -22.80
CA VAL A 68 -1.22 -11.78 -21.59
C VAL A 68 0.27 -12.13 -21.55
#